data_AF-A0A0F7JUM3-F1
#
_entry.id   AF-A0A0F7JUM3-F1
#
_cell.length_a   1.000
_cell.length_b   1.000
_cell.length_c   1.000
_cell.angle_alpha   90.00
_cell.angle_beta   90.00
_cell.angle_gamma   90.00
#
_symmetry.space_group_name_H-M   'P 1'
#
loop_
_entity.id
_entity.type
_entity.pdbx_description
1 polymer ?
#
loop_
_entity_poly.entity_id
_entity_poly.type
_entity_poly.pdbx_seq_one_letter_code
_entity_poly.pdbx_strand_id
1 'polypeptide(L)'
;MRYLSRVIVSLLLFHSFASANQNTVPGEVLFTQQVVALDEKNNEYPSVRIEPDRVDGLRSHTYDMGEHGSLMIMTNIQEIEFRGLPELVKGVEHAYQFIHRETGRYPKSGVLLYIIEMDQVPLAYTFQASYPDDAGWSEVRLALVRRGEPLFGSDAAQSVSELVYDTIPHELTHDVLAGLHSLPHDLNGRSSYHTRWFIEGVCELLAKRFAHEEGVFAWRHFLRLRHVERVLVDETVRRSLFNWSQFNQNGMNLESDLYGAAMLVLMEWTRMVDLRLLLNRIDNSPRPLNGSDLQALLETTTGHDVEWVMDQGHLIGRGLMVDDNLATYQAE
;
A
#
# COMPACT_ATOMS: atom_id res chain seq x y z
N MET A 1 -4.29 31.42 -20.07
CA MET A 1 -4.44 30.17 -19.29
C MET A 1 -3.18 29.37 -19.47
N ARG A 2 -2.26 29.44 -18.52
CA ARG A 2 -0.97 28.74 -18.55
C ARG A 2 -1.03 27.67 -17.46
N TYR A 3 -0.84 26.43 -17.89
CA TYR A 3 -0.39 25.25 -17.16
C TYR A 3 -0.45 25.32 -15.62
N LEU A 4 -1.43 24.61 -15.06
CA LEU A 4 -1.40 24.14 -13.67
C LEU A 4 -0.41 22.96 -13.62
N SER A 5 0.89 23.26 -13.64
CA SER A 5 1.94 22.24 -13.62
C SER A 5 2.62 22.24 -12.26
N ARG A 6 2.03 21.46 -11.34
CA ARG A 6 2.58 20.83 -10.12
C ARG A 6 1.47 20.74 -9.06
N VAL A 7 0.61 19.73 -9.19
CA VAL A 7 -0.06 19.17 -8.00
C VAL A 7 0.96 18.23 -7.37
N ILE A 8 1.44 18.59 -6.18
CA ILE A 8 2.27 17.69 -5.38
C ILE A 8 1.40 16.47 -5.03
N VAL A 9 1.96 15.32 -5.37
CA VAL A 9 1.45 13.96 -5.20
C VAL A 9 0.83 13.77 -3.83
N SER A 10 -0.33 13.09 -3.81
CA SER A 10 -1.01 12.58 -2.62
C SER A 10 -0.01 12.02 -1.61
N LEU A 11 0.08 12.66 -0.45
CA LEU A 11 0.72 12.06 0.72
C LEU A 11 -0.25 11.04 1.32
N LEU A 12 0.08 9.75 1.20
CA LEU A 12 -0.35 8.75 2.18
C LEU A 12 0.68 8.76 3.31
N LEU A 13 0.47 9.64 4.29
CA LEU A 13 1.17 9.53 5.57
C LEU A 13 0.47 8.43 6.37
N PHE A 14 1.00 7.21 6.32
CA PHE A 14 0.62 6.17 7.25
C PHE A 14 1.28 6.45 8.60
N HIS A 15 0.59 7.23 9.42
CA HIS A 15 0.80 7.18 10.85
C HIS A 15 -0.36 6.38 11.45
N SER A 16 -0.14 5.10 11.70
CA SER A 16 -0.92 4.35 12.69
C SER A 16 -0.57 4.96 14.06
N PHE A 17 -1.19 6.09 14.37
CA PHE A 17 -1.09 6.71 15.67
C PHE A 17 -1.86 5.83 16.66
N ALA A 18 -1.14 4.97 17.38
CA ALA A 18 -1.42 4.84 18.82
C ALA A 18 -0.86 6.08 19.53
N SER A 19 -1.25 7.28 19.09
CA SER A 19 -1.01 8.50 19.86
C SER A 19 -2.19 8.63 20.79
N ALA A 20 -1.92 8.59 22.10
CA ALA A 20 -2.84 9.03 23.12
C ALA A 20 -3.11 10.53 22.93
N ASN A 21 -3.93 10.88 21.94
CA ASN A 21 -4.57 12.17 21.87
C ASN A 21 -5.54 12.23 23.05
N GLN A 22 -5.60 13.37 23.74
CA GLN A 22 -6.45 13.61 24.92
C GLN A 22 -7.97 13.49 24.65
N ASN A 23 -8.38 12.99 23.48
CA ASN A 23 -9.77 12.79 23.05
C ASN A 23 -10.08 11.33 22.67
N THR A 24 -9.17 10.36 22.82
CA THR A 24 -9.54 8.95 22.62
C THR A 24 -10.32 8.44 23.83
N VAL A 25 -11.57 8.05 23.60
CA VAL A 25 -12.37 7.33 24.60
C VAL A 25 -11.67 5.99 24.86
N PRO A 26 -11.47 5.57 26.12
CA PRO A 26 -10.88 4.27 26.42
C PRO A 26 -11.65 3.15 25.71
N GLY A 27 -10.95 2.27 25.00
CA GLY A 27 -11.55 1.18 24.20
C GLY A 27 -11.85 1.56 22.74
N GLU A 28 -11.44 2.74 22.28
CA GLU A 28 -11.55 3.13 20.87
C GLU A 28 -10.18 3.38 20.23
N VAL A 29 -10.07 2.99 18.96
CA VAL A 29 -8.98 3.35 18.06
C VAL A 29 -9.43 4.54 17.21
N LEU A 30 -8.55 5.54 17.08
CA LEU A 30 -8.76 6.70 16.22
C LEU A 30 -7.97 6.52 14.93
N PHE A 31 -8.68 6.39 13.81
CA PHE A 31 -8.10 6.53 12.48
C PHE A 31 -8.12 8.00 12.05
N THR A 32 -6.99 8.49 11.56
CA THR A 32 -6.86 9.85 11.01
C THR A 32 -6.11 9.79 9.69
N GLN A 33 -6.65 10.45 8.66
CA GLN A 33 -5.98 10.66 7.38
C GLN A 33 -5.92 12.16 7.09
N GLN A 34 -4.74 12.67 6.76
CA GLN A 34 -4.54 14.10 6.46
C GLN A 34 -3.87 14.26 5.09
N VAL A 35 -4.48 15.07 4.23
CA VAL A 35 -3.90 15.52 2.97
C VAL A 35 -3.64 17.01 3.07
N VAL A 36 -2.37 17.39 2.91
CA VAL A 36 -1.92 18.78 2.83
C VAL A 36 -1.55 19.07 1.39
N ALA A 37 -2.15 20.11 0.82
CA ALA A 37 -1.75 20.64 -0.47
C ALA A 37 -1.01 21.96 -0.25
N LEU A 38 0.05 22.17 -1.03
CA LEU A 38 0.86 23.39 -1.00
C LEU A 38 0.78 24.10 -2.35
N ASP A 39 0.74 25.44 -2.34
CA ASP A 39 0.89 26.25 -3.55
C ASP A 39 2.37 26.36 -3.98
N GLU A 40 2.65 27.04 -5.10
CA GLU A 40 4.01 27.23 -5.63
C GLU A 40 4.96 27.98 -4.68
N LYS A 41 4.43 28.62 -3.63
CA LYS A 41 5.17 29.37 -2.61
C LYS A 41 5.25 28.62 -1.28
N ASN A 42 4.87 27.34 -1.25
CA ASN A 42 4.78 26.49 -0.06
C ASN A 42 3.75 26.96 0.98
N ASN A 43 2.70 27.68 0.58
CA ASN A 43 1.58 27.96 1.48
C ASN A 43 0.57 26.81 1.43
N GLU A 44 0.06 26.41 2.59
CA GLU A 44 -0.98 25.39 2.69
C GLU A 44 -2.33 25.88 2.14
N TYR A 45 -2.98 25.04 1.34
CA TYR A 45 -4.37 25.24 0.97
C TYR A 45 -5.28 25.01 2.19
N PRO A 46 -6.43 25.71 2.27
CA PRO A 46 -7.39 25.50 3.35
C PRO A 46 -7.82 24.02 3.45
N SER A 47 -7.66 23.43 4.63
CA SER A 47 -8.03 22.04 4.89
C SER A 47 -9.52 21.95 5.27
N VAL A 48 -10.23 21.01 4.62
CA VAL A 48 -11.62 20.67 4.97
C VAL A 48 -11.62 19.52 5.97
N ARG A 49 -12.34 19.67 7.08
CA ARG A 49 -12.53 18.57 8.04
C ARG A 49 -13.70 17.68 7.62
N ILE A 50 -13.48 16.38 7.56
CA ILE A 50 -14.46 15.36 7.19
C ILE A 50 -14.62 14.42 8.38
N GLU A 51 -15.83 14.34 8.92
CA GLU A 51 -16.17 13.48 10.06
C GLU A 51 -17.35 12.58 9.66
N PRO A 52 -17.24 11.24 9.78
CA PRO A 52 -18.27 10.31 9.31
C PRO A 52 -19.68 10.59 9.84
N ASP A 53 -19.80 11.01 11.10
CA ASP A 53 -21.07 11.34 11.77
C ASP A 53 -21.76 12.58 11.17
N ARG A 54 -21.03 13.40 10.42
CA ARG A 54 -21.53 14.59 9.71
C ARG A 54 -21.70 14.39 8.21
N VAL A 55 -21.39 13.20 7.68
CA VAL A 55 -21.62 12.88 6.27
C VAL A 55 -23.06 12.45 6.08
N ASP A 56 -23.85 13.29 5.43
CA ASP A 56 -25.25 13.01 5.13
C ASP A 56 -25.41 11.71 4.32
N GLY A 57 -26.30 10.84 4.79
CA GLY A 57 -26.66 9.61 4.09
C GLY A 57 -25.63 8.49 4.15
N LEU A 58 -24.59 8.61 4.99
CA LEU A 58 -23.59 7.55 5.19
C LEU A 58 -24.26 6.26 5.72
N ARG A 59 -23.96 5.13 5.08
CA ARG A 59 -24.49 3.80 5.41
C ARG A 59 -23.37 2.77 5.41
N SER A 60 -23.54 1.74 6.22
CA SER A 60 -22.64 0.59 6.28
C SER A 60 -23.12 -0.55 5.37
N HIS A 61 -22.21 -1.11 4.60
CA HIS A 61 -22.39 -2.35 3.85
C HIS A 61 -21.33 -3.34 4.30
N THR A 62 -21.74 -4.55 4.67
CA THR A 62 -20.82 -5.58 5.18
C THR A 62 -20.85 -6.79 4.27
N TYR A 63 -19.67 -7.29 3.95
CA TYR A 63 -19.45 -8.38 3.04
C TYR A 63 -18.51 -9.41 3.70
N ASP A 64 -18.89 -10.67 3.59
CA ASP A 64 -18.07 -11.80 3.99
C ASP A 64 -17.02 -12.06 2.91
N MET A 65 -15.73 -12.03 3.27
CA MET A 65 -14.61 -12.28 2.35
C MET A 65 -14.14 -13.75 2.44
N GLY A 66 -14.90 -14.63 3.09
CA GLY A 66 -14.59 -16.05 3.29
C GLY A 66 -14.09 -16.36 4.70
N GLU A 67 -13.45 -17.53 4.88
CA GLU A 67 -13.13 -18.11 6.18
C GLU A 67 -12.30 -17.21 7.14
N HIS A 68 -11.70 -16.13 6.65
CA HIS A 68 -10.70 -15.36 7.38
C HIS A 68 -10.76 -13.84 7.20
N GLY A 69 -11.80 -13.27 6.60
CA GLY A 69 -11.85 -11.83 6.37
C GLY A 69 -13.25 -11.26 6.26
N SER A 70 -13.37 -9.98 6.57
CA SER A 70 -14.61 -9.22 6.37
C SER A 70 -14.28 -7.87 5.76
N LEU A 71 -15.18 -7.39 4.91
CA LEU A 71 -15.10 -6.05 4.34
C LEU A 71 -16.32 -5.26 4.80
N MET A 72 -16.07 -4.12 5.45
CA MET A 72 -17.09 -3.12 5.72
C MET A 72 -16.85 -1.88 4.87
N ILE A 73 -17.86 -1.40 4.18
CA ILE A 73 -17.82 -0.18 3.39
C ILE A 73 -18.82 0.82 3.97
N MET A 74 -18.32 1.96 4.43
CA MET A 74 -19.07 3.13 4.85
C MET A 74 -19.18 4.10 3.67
N THR A 75 -20.38 4.29 3.12
CA THR A 75 -20.59 5.14 1.94
C THR A 75 -21.91 5.88 1.97
N ASN A 76 -21.94 7.10 1.42
CA ASN A 76 -23.15 7.89 1.17
C ASN A 76 -23.62 7.85 -0.30
N ILE A 77 -22.91 7.08 -1.14
CA ILE A 77 -23.22 6.93 -2.57
C ILE A 77 -24.60 6.33 -2.74
N GLN A 78 -25.38 6.94 -3.62
CA GLN A 78 -26.65 6.37 -4.09
C GLN A 78 -26.41 5.49 -5.31
N GLU A 79 -27.33 4.56 -5.58
CA GLU A 79 -27.27 3.67 -6.76
C GLU A 79 -25.96 2.84 -6.82
N ILE A 80 -25.51 2.37 -5.65
CA ILE A 80 -24.23 1.67 -5.47
C ILE A 80 -24.01 0.49 -6.43
N GLU A 81 -25.08 -0.21 -6.81
CA GLU A 81 -25.03 -1.31 -7.75
C GLU A 81 -24.65 -0.82 -9.16
N PHE A 82 -25.27 0.26 -9.62
CA PHE A 82 -24.97 0.85 -10.93
C PHE A 82 -23.60 1.54 -10.95
N ARG A 83 -23.17 2.04 -9.79
CA ARG A 83 -21.86 2.71 -9.63
C ARG A 83 -20.68 1.75 -9.57
N GLY A 84 -20.91 0.44 -9.50
CA GLY A 84 -19.86 -0.58 -9.54
C GLY A 84 -19.37 -1.05 -8.17
N LEU A 85 -20.15 -0.85 -7.10
CA LEU A 85 -19.80 -1.37 -5.78
C LEU A 85 -19.67 -2.92 -5.76
N PRO A 86 -20.54 -3.71 -6.42
CA PRO A 86 -20.38 -5.16 -6.47
C PRO A 86 -19.05 -5.59 -7.09
N GLU A 87 -18.59 -4.92 -8.14
CA GLU A 87 -17.31 -5.18 -8.80
C GLU A 87 -16.13 -4.77 -7.92
N LEU A 88 -16.23 -3.63 -7.22
CA LEU A 88 -15.25 -3.23 -6.21
C LEU A 88 -15.10 -4.30 -5.13
N VAL A 89 -16.21 -4.79 -4.59
CA VAL A 89 -16.21 -5.84 -3.57
C VAL A 89 -15.56 -7.12 -4.09
N LYS A 90 -15.84 -7.52 -5.34
CA LYS A 90 -15.17 -8.66 -5.99
C LYS A 90 -13.67 -8.42 -6.15
N GLY A 91 -13.24 -7.20 -6.49
CA GLY A 91 -11.82 -6.84 -6.55
C GLY A 91 -11.11 -7.01 -5.21
N VAL A 92 -11.76 -6.61 -4.10
CA VAL A 92 -11.24 -6.84 -2.75
C VAL A 92 -11.21 -8.34 -2.41
N GLU A 93 -12.27 -9.09 -2.74
CA GLU A 93 -12.30 -10.55 -2.54
C GLU A 93 -11.18 -11.25 -3.31
N HIS A 94 -10.94 -10.87 -4.57
CA HIS A 94 -9.82 -11.35 -5.37
C HIS A 94 -8.48 -11.03 -4.72
N ALA A 95 -8.32 -9.86 -4.08
CA ALA A 95 -7.08 -9.54 -3.36
C ALA A 95 -6.83 -10.51 -2.19
N TYR A 96 -7.84 -10.86 -1.39
CA TYR A 96 -7.71 -11.89 -0.35
C TYR A 96 -7.28 -13.24 -0.92
N GLN A 97 -7.95 -13.68 -1.99
CA GLN A 97 -7.64 -14.96 -2.65
C GLN A 97 -6.24 -14.95 -3.26
N PHE A 98 -5.85 -13.84 -3.89
CA PHE A 98 -4.53 -13.61 -4.46
C PHE A 98 -3.45 -13.70 -3.39
N ILE A 99 -3.58 -12.97 -2.28
CA ILE A 99 -2.60 -13.01 -1.19
C ILE A 99 -2.50 -14.40 -0.56
N HIS A 100 -3.63 -15.08 -0.35
CA HIS A 100 -3.61 -16.47 0.10
C HIS A 100 -2.84 -17.37 -0.87
N ARG A 101 -3.08 -17.20 -2.18
CA ARG A 101 -2.38 -17.95 -3.20
C ARG A 101 -0.90 -17.58 -3.26
N GLU A 102 -0.46 -16.34 -3.10
CA GLU A 102 0.97 -16.03 -3.23
C GLU A 102 1.76 -16.40 -1.96
N THR A 103 1.11 -16.43 -0.79
CA THR A 103 1.79 -16.62 0.50
C THR A 103 1.54 -17.98 1.15
N GLY A 104 0.51 -18.71 0.70
CA GLY A 104 0.01 -19.94 1.33
C GLY A 104 -0.67 -19.71 2.68
N ARG A 105 -1.00 -18.46 3.03
CA ARG A 105 -1.55 -18.03 4.32
C ARG A 105 -2.71 -17.10 4.09
N TYR A 106 -3.80 -17.29 4.82
CA TYR A 106 -4.92 -16.37 4.74
C TYR A 106 -4.63 -15.10 5.56
N PRO A 107 -4.89 -13.90 5.00
CA PRO A 107 -5.15 -12.73 5.82
C PRO A 107 -6.26 -13.05 6.82
N LYS A 108 -6.14 -12.60 8.06
CA LYS A 108 -7.02 -12.91 9.19
C LYS A 108 -7.91 -11.74 9.61
N SER A 109 -7.51 -10.53 9.23
CA SER A 109 -8.10 -9.31 9.75
C SER A 109 -9.05 -8.66 8.73
N GLY A 110 -10.01 -7.89 9.23
CA GLY A 110 -10.98 -7.20 8.39
C GLY A 110 -10.46 -5.88 7.80
N VAL A 111 -11.13 -5.44 6.73
CA VAL A 111 -10.90 -4.16 6.07
C VAL A 111 -12.13 -3.26 6.24
N LEU A 112 -11.92 -2.03 6.72
CA LEU A 112 -12.94 -0.97 6.79
C LEU A 112 -12.63 0.14 5.79
N LEU A 113 -13.52 0.35 4.83
CA LEU A 113 -13.37 1.39 3.82
C LEU A 113 -14.39 2.50 4.02
N TYR A 114 -13.94 3.74 4.03
CA TYR A 114 -14.79 4.90 3.84
C TYR A 114 -14.72 5.31 2.38
N ILE A 115 -15.81 5.15 1.63
CA ILE A 115 -15.91 5.61 0.24
C ILE A 115 -16.95 6.71 0.21
N ILE A 116 -16.49 7.96 0.34
CA ILE A 116 -17.37 9.11 0.53
C ILE A 116 -17.46 9.92 -0.76
N GLU A 117 -18.70 10.10 -1.22
CA GLU A 117 -19.03 10.96 -2.34
C GLU A 117 -19.20 12.41 -1.89
N MET A 118 -18.58 13.31 -2.64
CA MET A 118 -18.65 14.75 -2.42
C MET A 118 -18.98 15.46 -3.74
N ASP A 119 -19.67 16.60 -3.64
CA ASP A 119 -19.88 17.49 -4.80
C ASP A 119 -18.55 17.92 -5.44
N GLN A 120 -17.56 18.19 -4.59
CA GLN A 120 -16.19 18.48 -5.00
C GLN A 120 -15.23 17.88 -3.97
N VAL A 121 -14.31 17.03 -4.43
CA VAL A 121 -13.23 16.51 -3.58
C VAL A 121 -12.27 17.67 -3.24
N PRO A 122 -12.04 17.98 -1.95
CA PRO A 122 -11.16 19.06 -1.55
C PRO A 122 -9.69 18.74 -1.84
N LEU A 123 -8.89 19.77 -2.15
CA LEU A 123 -7.45 19.63 -2.38
C LEU A 123 -6.67 19.29 -1.11
N ALA A 124 -7.13 19.79 0.05
CA ALA A 124 -6.57 19.51 1.35
C ALA A 124 -7.70 19.14 2.32
N TYR A 125 -7.51 18.11 3.14
CA TYR A 125 -8.50 17.67 4.09
C TYR A 125 -7.90 16.93 5.29
N THR A 126 -8.70 16.83 6.35
CA THR A 126 -8.44 15.95 7.49
C THR A 126 -9.68 15.10 7.73
N PHE A 127 -9.52 13.78 7.70
CA PHE A 127 -10.54 12.82 8.03
C PHE A 127 -10.25 12.15 9.37
N GLN A 128 -11.27 11.98 10.20
CA GLN A 128 -11.16 11.30 11.49
C GLN A 128 -12.35 10.39 11.72
N ALA A 129 -12.07 9.13 12.06
CA ALA A 129 -13.08 8.15 12.45
C ALA A 129 -12.61 7.38 13.68
N SER A 130 -13.52 7.07 14.60
CA SER A 130 -13.25 6.16 15.71
C SER A 130 -14.03 4.86 15.56
N TYR A 131 -13.46 3.79 16.07
CA TYR A 131 -14.06 2.47 16.12
C TYR A 131 -13.55 1.71 17.35
N PRO A 132 -14.29 0.70 17.86
CA PRO A 132 -13.84 -0.12 18.98
C PRO A 132 -12.48 -0.78 18.70
N ASP A 133 -11.63 -0.88 19.72
CA ASP A 133 -10.31 -1.52 19.60
C ASP A 133 -10.37 -3.04 19.35
N ASP A 134 -11.51 -3.66 19.64
CA ASP A 134 -11.82 -5.07 19.37
C ASP A 134 -12.58 -5.30 18.06
N ALA A 135 -12.77 -4.26 17.24
CA ALA A 135 -13.58 -4.34 16.01
C ALA A 135 -12.98 -5.23 14.90
N GLY A 136 -11.73 -5.69 15.07
CA GLY A 136 -11.10 -6.66 14.17
C GLY A 136 -10.63 -6.09 12.83
N TRP A 137 -10.56 -4.77 12.70
CA TRP A 137 -10.02 -4.10 11.51
C TRP A 137 -8.49 -4.01 11.61
N SER A 138 -7.76 -4.69 10.71
CA SER A 138 -6.32 -4.42 10.53
C SER A 138 -6.09 -3.20 9.67
N GLU A 139 -7.05 -2.91 8.78
CA GLU A 139 -6.89 -1.91 7.76
C GLU A 139 -8.12 -1.02 7.67
N VAL A 140 -7.89 0.29 7.74
CA VAL A 140 -8.89 1.34 7.60
C VAL A 140 -8.41 2.37 6.58
N ARG A 141 -9.18 2.60 5.51
CA ARG A 141 -8.84 3.56 4.44
C ARG A 141 -9.99 4.47 4.08
N LEU A 142 -9.65 5.65 3.57
CA LEU A 142 -10.59 6.61 2.97
C LEU A 142 -10.30 6.79 1.49
N ALA A 143 -11.34 6.65 0.67
CA ALA A 143 -11.41 7.14 -0.69
C ALA A 143 -12.48 8.22 -0.80
N LEU A 144 -12.09 9.41 -1.29
CA LEU A 144 -13.04 10.46 -1.65
C LEU A 144 -13.31 10.38 -3.16
N VAL A 145 -14.58 10.40 -3.54
CA VAL A 145 -15.02 10.35 -4.95
C VAL A 145 -15.90 11.55 -5.27
N ARG A 146 -15.85 12.05 -6.51
CA ARG A 146 -16.78 13.09 -6.94
C ARG A 146 -18.14 12.49 -7.25
N ARG A 147 -19.18 13.33 -7.15
CA ARG A 147 -20.54 12.92 -7.48
C ARG A 147 -20.64 12.34 -8.88
N GLY A 148 -21.16 11.12 -8.96
CA GLY A 148 -21.36 10.38 -10.22
C GLY A 148 -20.14 9.63 -10.75
N GLU A 149 -18.96 9.73 -10.15
CA GLU A 149 -17.79 8.98 -10.60
C GLU A 149 -17.98 7.46 -10.40
N PRO A 150 -17.68 6.60 -11.39
CA PRO A 150 -17.72 5.15 -11.22
C PRO A 150 -16.78 4.68 -10.09
N LEU A 151 -17.12 3.57 -9.44
CA LEU A 151 -16.31 2.93 -8.42
C LEU A 151 -15.43 1.80 -8.97
N PHE A 152 -15.66 1.39 -10.21
CA PHE A 152 -14.93 0.29 -10.84
C PHE A 152 -14.81 0.49 -12.36
N GLY A 153 -13.82 -0.15 -12.97
CA GLY A 153 -13.52 -0.07 -14.40
C GLY A 153 -12.49 1.01 -14.75
N SER A 154 -12.27 1.22 -16.06
CA SER A 154 -11.26 2.16 -16.56
C SER A 154 -11.52 3.61 -16.19
N ASP A 155 -12.79 3.96 -15.96
CA ASP A 155 -13.25 5.30 -15.62
C ASP A 155 -13.51 5.47 -14.12
N ALA A 156 -13.10 4.48 -13.30
CA ALA A 156 -13.26 4.55 -11.86
C ALA A 156 -12.52 5.75 -11.26
N ALA A 157 -13.07 6.31 -10.19
CA ALA A 157 -12.41 7.33 -9.40
C ALA A 157 -11.00 6.87 -9.03
N GLN A 158 -9.99 7.71 -9.30
CA GLN A 158 -8.59 7.35 -9.12
C GLN A 158 -8.29 6.85 -7.70
N SER A 159 -8.85 7.51 -6.67
CA SER A 159 -8.70 7.13 -5.26
C SER A 159 -9.21 5.71 -4.96
N VAL A 160 -10.25 5.26 -5.66
CA VAL A 160 -10.81 3.92 -5.52
C VAL A 160 -9.96 2.90 -6.26
N SER A 161 -9.48 3.24 -7.47
CA SER A 161 -8.54 2.39 -8.20
C SER A 161 -7.23 2.17 -7.45
N GLU A 162 -6.65 3.23 -6.87
CA GLU A 162 -5.45 3.15 -6.02
C GLU A 162 -5.68 2.30 -4.77
N LEU A 163 -6.87 2.41 -4.17
CA LEU A 163 -7.25 1.62 -3.02
C LEU A 163 -7.33 0.13 -3.37
N VAL A 164 -8.11 -0.23 -4.39
CA VAL A 164 -8.41 -1.63 -4.73
C VAL A 164 -7.19 -2.34 -5.31
N TYR A 165 -6.49 -1.71 -6.25
CA TYR A 165 -5.45 -2.40 -7.02
C TYR A 165 -4.06 -2.32 -6.43
N ASP A 166 -3.82 -1.45 -5.44
CA ASP A 166 -2.49 -1.29 -4.84
C ASP A 166 -2.52 -1.33 -3.31
N THR A 167 -3.35 -0.50 -2.70
CA THR A 167 -3.35 -0.33 -1.24
C THR A 167 -3.82 -1.60 -0.56
N ILE A 168 -5.00 -2.13 -0.89
CA ILE A 168 -5.55 -3.31 -0.23
C ILE A 168 -4.66 -4.56 -0.36
N PRO A 169 -4.17 -4.98 -1.54
CA PRO A 169 -3.27 -6.12 -1.59
C PRO A 169 -1.96 -5.89 -0.82
N HIS A 170 -1.46 -4.65 -0.74
CA HIS A 170 -0.30 -4.30 0.09
C HIS A 170 -0.59 -4.54 1.58
N GLU A 171 -1.71 -4.03 2.10
CA GLU A 171 -2.04 -4.12 3.52
C GLU A 171 -2.47 -5.52 3.96
N LEU A 172 -3.15 -6.27 3.08
CA LEU A 172 -3.42 -7.69 3.32
C LEU A 172 -2.12 -8.52 3.38
N THR A 173 -1.07 -8.08 2.68
CA THR A 173 0.25 -8.70 2.80
C THR A 173 0.87 -8.42 4.16
N HIS A 174 0.77 -7.18 4.67
CA HIS A 174 1.20 -6.85 6.03
C HIS A 174 0.52 -7.73 7.08
N ASP A 175 -0.79 -7.97 6.96
CA ASP A 175 -1.54 -8.84 7.87
C ASP A 175 -1.00 -10.28 7.88
N VAL A 176 -0.65 -10.83 6.71
CA VAL A 176 0.01 -12.14 6.61
C VAL A 176 1.41 -12.13 7.25
N LEU A 177 2.21 -11.10 6.98
CA LEU A 177 3.59 -11.02 7.47
C LEU A 177 3.64 -10.80 8.99
N ALA A 178 2.72 -10.02 9.54
CA ALA A 178 2.57 -9.82 10.98
C ALA A 178 2.24 -11.13 11.73
N GLY A 179 1.65 -12.10 11.02
CA GLY A 179 1.38 -13.44 11.53
C GLY A 179 2.59 -14.37 11.61
N LEU A 180 3.75 -14.00 11.04
CA LEU A 180 4.96 -14.84 11.05
C LEU A 180 5.73 -14.68 12.36
N HIS A 181 5.89 -15.78 13.10
CA HIS A 181 6.47 -15.75 14.44
C HIS A 181 7.92 -15.20 14.47
N SER A 182 8.67 -15.47 13.41
CA SER A 182 10.10 -15.16 13.30
C SER A 182 10.41 -13.89 12.50
N LEU A 183 9.38 -13.15 12.08
CA LEU A 183 9.54 -11.90 11.33
C LEU A 183 9.08 -10.70 12.18
N PRO A 184 9.96 -10.13 13.01
CA PRO A 184 9.60 -8.99 13.82
C PRO A 184 9.38 -7.76 12.94
N HIS A 185 8.29 -7.05 13.22
CA HIS A 185 8.01 -5.72 12.66
C HIS A 185 8.61 -4.65 13.56
N ASP A 186 9.11 -3.57 12.98
CA ASP A 186 9.57 -2.42 13.74
C ASP A 186 8.37 -1.80 14.48
N LEU A 187 8.53 -1.59 15.79
CA LEU A 187 7.51 -0.99 16.64
C LEU A 187 8.00 0.37 17.13
N ASN A 188 7.12 1.37 17.09
CA ASN A 188 7.43 2.72 17.54
C ASN A 188 8.06 2.73 18.94
N GLY A 189 9.19 3.44 19.08
CA GLY A 189 9.90 3.58 20.36
C GLY A 189 10.75 2.37 20.77
N ARG A 190 10.87 1.32 19.93
CA ARG A 190 11.75 0.16 20.17
C ARG A 190 12.87 0.08 19.14
N SER A 191 14.02 -0.48 19.52
CA SER A 191 15.13 -0.74 18.59
C SER A 191 14.66 -1.47 17.34
N SER A 192 15.18 -1.03 16.19
CA SER A 192 14.83 -1.57 14.87
C SER A 192 15.41 -2.97 14.68
N TYR A 193 14.65 -3.85 14.04
CA TYR A 193 15.12 -5.12 13.54
C TYR A 193 15.68 -5.02 12.12
N HIS A 194 15.52 -3.87 11.45
CA HIS A 194 15.97 -3.62 10.07
C HIS A 194 15.37 -4.61 9.06
N THR A 195 14.17 -5.11 9.35
CA THR A 195 13.40 -6.04 8.51
C THR A 195 12.50 -5.33 7.50
N ARG A 196 12.43 -3.99 7.58
CA ARG A 196 11.49 -3.18 6.79
C ARG A 196 11.67 -3.34 5.29
N TRP A 197 12.89 -3.38 4.77
CA TRP A 197 13.14 -3.63 3.34
C TRP A 197 12.53 -4.94 2.85
N PHE A 198 12.51 -5.98 3.70
CA PHE A 198 11.91 -7.25 3.34
C PHE A 198 10.39 -7.18 3.40
N ILE A 199 9.84 -6.66 4.50
CA ILE A 199 8.40 -6.57 4.73
C ILE A 199 7.75 -5.71 3.63
N GLU A 200 8.20 -4.47 3.50
CA GLU A 200 7.65 -3.53 2.51
C GLU A 200 7.94 -4.00 1.07
N GLY A 201 9.09 -4.65 0.85
CA GLY A 201 9.42 -5.23 -0.44
C GLY A 201 8.47 -6.35 -0.87
N VAL A 202 8.06 -7.22 0.06
CA VAL A 202 7.06 -8.27 -0.22
C VAL A 202 5.67 -7.67 -0.40
N CYS A 203 5.28 -6.68 0.42
CA CYS A 203 3.99 -5.99 0.27
C CYS A 203 3.86 -5.29 -1.09
N GLU A 204 4.89 -4.54 -1.51
CA GLU A 204 4.91 -3.91 -2.84
C GLU A 204 4.95 -4.95 -3.97
N LEU A 205 5.75 -6.01 -3.84
CA LEU A 205 5.84 -7.08 -4.83
C LEU A 205 4.45 -7.68 -5.11
N LEU A 206 3.73 -8.05 -4.05
CA LEU A 206 2.43 -8.70 -4.18
C LEU A 206 1.36 -7.72 -4.67
N ALA A 207 1.37 -6.47 -4.18
CA ALA A 207 0.48 -5.43 -4.70
C ALA A 207 0.66 -5.21 -6.21
N LYS A 208 1.90 -5.12 -6.71
CA LYS A 208 2.12 -4.92 -8.15
C LYS A 208 1.82 -6.16 -8.98
N ARG A 209 2.06 -7.37 -8.46
CA ARG A 209 1.63 -8.61 -9.13
C ARG A 209 0.11 -8.70 -9.23
N PHE A 210 -0.61 -8.35 -8.17
CA PHE A 210 -2.07 -8.27 -8.18
C PHE A 210 -2.56 -7.27 -9.22
N ALA A 211 -2.03 -6.04 -9.20
CA ALA A 211 -2.38 -5.02 -10.18
C ALA A 211 -2.12 -5.50 -11.63
N HIS A 212 -1.05 -6.27 -11.86
CA HIS A 212 -0.74 -6.84 -13.16
C HIS A 212 -1.77 -7.89 -13.61
N GLU A 213 -2.23 -8.75 -12.70
CA GLU A 213 -3.27 -9.75 -12.99
C GLU A 213 -4.63 -9.11 -13.27
N GLU A 214 -4.98 -8.06 -12.53
CA GLU A 214 -6.28 -7.39 -12.65
C GLU A 214 -6.33 -6.38 -13.81
N GLY A 215 -5.21 -5.73 -14.16
CA GLY A 215 -5.19 -4.78 -15.27
C GLY A 215 -3.85 -4.08 -15.51
N VAL A 216 -3.33 -4.23 -16.73
CA VAL A 216 -2.04 -3.66 -17.17
C VAL A 216 -1.92 -2.14 -16.96
N PHE A 217 -3.02 -1.39 -17.06
CA PHE A 217 -3.02 0.06 -16.88
C PHE A 217 -2.74 0.46 -15.43
N ALA A 218 -3.40 -0.19 -14.47
CA ALA A 218 -3.20 0.03 -13.04
C ALA A 218 -1.75 -0.35 -12.67
N TRP A 219 -1.30 -1.52 -13.11
CA TRP A 219 0.08 -1.95 -12.91
C TRP A 219 1.13 -0.93 -13.38
N ARG A 220 1.01 -0.45 -14.63
CA ARG A 220 1.93 0.56 -15.19
C ARG A 220 1.88 1.89 -14.45
N HIS A 221 0.71 2.28 -13.96
CA HIS A 221 0.58 3.48 -13.14
C HIS A 221 1.40 3.35 -11.85
N PHE A 222 1.24 2.25 -11.12
CA PHE A 222 1.94 2.04 -9.84
C PHE A 222 3.44 1.83 -9.99
N LEU A 223 3.91 1.18 -11.08
CA LEU A 223 5.34 1.08 -11.36
C LEU A 223 6.00 2.46 -11.56
N ARG A 224 5.31 3.38 -12.24
CA ARG A 224 5.79 4.75 -12.46
C ARG A 224 5.89 5.55 -11.16
N LEU A 225 4.91 5.38 -10.25
CA LEU A 225 4.95 6.02 -8.92
C LEU A 225 6.14 5.57 -8.06
N ARG A 226 6.70 4.39 -8.33
CA ARG A 226 7.87 3.83 -7.62
C ARG A 226 9.21 4.08 -8.33
N HIS A 227 9.22 4.83 -9.43
CA HIS A 227 10.43 5.18 -10.18
C HIS A 227 11.32 3.97 -10.54
N VAL A 228 10.73 2.81 -10.80
CA VAL A 228 11.43 1.51 -10.88
C VAL A 228 12.59 1.46 -11.87
N GLU A 229 12.53 2.25 -12.94
CA GLU A 229 13.59 2.36 -13.96
C GLU A 229 14.91 2.94 -13.43
N ARG A 230 14.86 3.77 -12.38
CA ARG A 230 15.98 4.58 -11.92
C ARG A 230 16.28 4.49 -10.44
N VAL A 231 15.37 3.92 -9.64
CA VAL A 231 15.46 3.96 -8.18
C VAL A 231 16.75 3.32 -7.63
N LEU A 232 17.22 2.24 -8.24
CA LEU A 232 18.47 1.55 -7.88
C LEU A 232 19.75 2.16 -8.51
N VAL A 233 19.63 3.26 -9.27
CA VAL A 233 20.77 4.06 -9.73
C VAL A 233 21.20 5.07 -8.65
N ASP A 234 20.29 5.43 -7.73
CA ASP A 234 20.59 6.35 -6.64
C ASP A 234 21.42 5.64 -5.55
N GLU A 235 22.66 6.10 -5.39
CA GLU A 235 23.61 5.61 -4.39
C GLU A 235 23.13 5.81 -2.94
N THR A 236 22.26 6.79 -2.69
CA THR A 236 21.61 6.99 -1.39
C THR A 236 20.61 5.89 -1.10
N VAL A 237 19.82 5.49 -2.10
CA VAL A 237 18.86 4.39 -1.98
C VAL A 237 19.60 3.08 -1.75
N ARG A 238 20.60 2.75 -2.57
CA ARG A 238 21.39 1.50 -2.45
C ARG A 238 21.99 1.34 -1.05
N ARG A 239 22.66 2.38 -0.54
CA ARG A 239 23.31 2.36 0.80
C ARG A 239 22.30 2.28 1.94
N SER A 240 21.09 2.78 1.74
CA SER A 240 20.06 2.86 2.77
C SER A 240 19.17 1.62 2.81
N LEU A 241 19.00 0.91 1.69
CA LEU A 241 18.02 -0.18 1.53
C LEU A 241 18.10 -1.22 2.66
N PHE A 242 19.24 -1.87 2.82
CA PHE A 242 19.40 -2.94 3.81
C PHE A 242 19.57 -2.46 5.26
N ASN A 243 19.73 -1.15 5.45
CA ASN A 243 19.77 -0.51 6.77
C ASN A 243 18.47 0.22 7.11
N TRP A 244 17.44 0.12 6.24
CA TRP A 244 16.20 0.86 6.37
C TRP A 244 15.50 0.54 7.69
N SER A 245 15.24 1.58 8.47
CA SER A 245 14.49 1.53 9.72
C SER A 245 13.59 2.74 9.92
N GLN A 246 12.63 2.60 10.83
CA GLN A 246 11.79 3.71 11.30
C GLN A 246 12.58 4.89 11.89
N PHE A 247 13.83 4.69 12.32
CA PHE A 247 14.64 5.74 12.96
C PHE A 247 15.46 6.58 11.99
N ASN A 248 15.55 6.18 10.72
CA ASN A 248 16.37 6.92 9.75
C ASN A 248 15.79 8.32 9.43
N GLN A 249 14.56 8.62 9.86
CA GLN A 249 13.85 9.89 9.58
C GLN A 249 13.95 10.27 8.10
N ASN A 250 13.81 9.29 7.21
CA ASN A 250 13.91 9.51 5.78
C ASN A 250 12.88 10.54 5.36
N GLY A 251 13.30 11.48 4.50
CA GLY A 251 12.34 12.33 3.80
C GLY A 251 11.42 11.46 2.94
N MET A 252 10.18 11.94 2.71
CA MET A 252 9.13 11.18 2.02
C MET A 252 9.57 10.60 0.66
N ASN A 253 10.36 11.35 -0.10
CA ASN A 253 10.85 10.91 -1.40
C ASN A 253 11.78 9.69 -1.27
N LEU A 254 12.73 9.74 -0.33
CA LEU A 254 13.65 8.63 -0.09
C LEU A 254 12.89 7.41 0.42
N GLU A 255 11.90 7.60 1.29
CA GLU A 255 11.07 6.51 1.78
C GLU A 255 10.34 5.82 0.61
N SER A 256 9.66 6.59 -0.25
CA SER A 256 8.98 6.06 -1.44
C SER A 256 9.93 5.33 -2.39
N ASP A 257 11.14 5.84 -2.58
CA ASP A 257 12.17 5.20 -3.42
C ASP A 257 12.67 3.89 -2.77
N LEU A 258 12.77 3.81 -1.44
CA LEU A 258 13.12 2.57 -0.74
C LEU A 258 12.07 1.47 -0.93
N TYR A 259 10.78 1.79 -0.96
CA TYR A 259 9.73 0.82 -1.36
C TYR A 259 9.97 0.26 -2.76
N GLY A 260 10.25 1.12 -3.74
CA GLY A 260 10.53 0.71 -5.12
C GLY A 260 11.77 -0.17 -5.23
N ALA A 261 12.86 0.20 -4.55
CA ALA A 261 14.10 -0.56 -4.53
C ALA A 261 13.93 -1.93 -3.83
N ALA A 262 13.26 -1.95 -2.67
CA ALA A 262 12.93 -3.17 -1.95
C ALA A 262 12.12 -4.14 -2.81
N MET A 263 11.07 -3.64 -3.47
CA MET A 263 10.26 -4.41 -4.39
C MET A 263 11.12 -5.08 -5.49
N LEU A 264 12.02 -4.33 -6.13
CA LEU A 264 12.87 -4.87 -7.21
C LEU A 264 13.86 -5.93 -6.72
N VAL A 265 14.43 -5.77 -5.52
CA VAL A 265 15.27 -6.81 -4.89
C VAL A 265 14.44 -8.06 -4.60
N LEU A 266 13.22 -7.90 -4.09
CA LEU A 266 12.32 -9.02 -3.82
C LEU A 266 11.80 -9.67 -5.09
N MET A 267 11.60 -8.92 -6.18
CA MET A 267 11.29 -9.48 -7.50
C MET A 267 12.40 -10.42 -7.97
N GLU A 268 13.66 -10.00 -7.88
CA GLU A 268 14.79 -10.86 -8.27
C GLU A 268 14.94 -12.07 -7.35
N TRP A 269 14.84 -11.87 -6.03
CA TRP A 269 14.96 -12.97 -5.09
C TRP A 269 13.85 -14.01 -5.31
N THR A 270 12.61 -13.55 -5.46
CA THR A 270 11.45 -14.43 -5.67
C THR A 270 11.36 -15.03 -7.07
N ARG A 271 12.16 -14.53 -8.03
CA ARG A 271 12.38 -15.19 -9.33
C ARG A 271 13.22 -16.46 -9.19
N MET A 272 14.12 -16.50 -8.20
CA MET A 272 15.00 -17.66 -7.93
C MET A 272 14.44 -18.62 -6.90
N VAL A 273 13.71 -18.09 -5.92
CA VAL A 273 13.22 -18.84 -4.77
C VAL A 273 11.74 -18.56 -4.60
N ASP A 274 10.92 -19.60 -4.58
CA ASP A 274 9.48 -19.44 -4.37
C ASP A 274 9.18 -18.69 -3.05
N LEU A 275 8.29 -17.70 -3.12
CA LEU A 275 7.96 -16.85 -1.97
C LEU A 275 7.36 -17.66 -0.83
N ARG A 276 6.48 -18.63 -1.10
CA ARG A 276 5.88 -19.45 -0.03
C ARG A 276 6.94 -20.26 0.70
N LEU A 277 7.90 -20.84 -0.03
CA LEU A 277 9.04 -21.54 0.56
C LEU A 277 9.89 -20.61 1.43
N LEU A 278 10.14 -19.38 0.96
CA LEU A 278 10.88 -18.37 1.72
C LEU A 278 10.16 -17.99 3.02
N LEU A 279 8.87 -17.65 2.94
CA LEU A 279 8.06 -17.31 4.10
C LEU A 279 7.98 -18.47 5.10
N ASN A 280 7.81 -19.71 4.61
CA ASN A 280 7.84 -20.90 5.47
C ASN A 280 9.19 -21.08 6.18
N ARG A 281 10.30 -20.80 5.49
CA ARG A 281 11.63 -20.90 6.10
C ARG A 281 11.85 -19.83 7.17
N ILE A 282 11.36 -18.62 6.93
CA ILE A 282 11.39 -17.53 7.91
C ILE A 282 10.57 -17.93 9.14
N ASP A 283 9.30 -18.31 8.95
CA ASP A 283 8.36 -18.64 10.02
C ASP A 283 8.87 -19.78 10.93
N ASN A 284 9.44 -20.81 10.33
CA ASN A 284 10.01 -21.97 11.02
C ASN A 284 11.41 -21.72 11.60
N SER A 285 11.98 -20.52 11.46
CA SER A 285 13.24 -20.18 12.14
C SER A 285 13.08 -20.34 13.66
N PRO A 286 14.05 -20.93 14.37
CA PRO A 286 13.98 -21.11 15.82
C PRO A 286 14.09 -19.80 16.62
N ARG A 287 14.39 -18.69 15.94
CA ARG A 287 14.51 -17.35 16.54
C ARG A 287 14.03 -16.26 15.56
N PRO A 288 13.61 -15.10 16.08
CA PRO A 288 13.38 -13.92 15.25
C PRO A 288 14.60 -13.57 14.40
N LEU A 289 14.34 -13.19 13.15
CA LEU A 289 15.34 -12.78 12.18
C LEU A 289 15.41 -11.25 12.11
N ASN A 290 16.63 -10.70 12.11
CA ASN A 290 16.85 -9.28 11.82
C ASN A 290 17.21 -9.06 10.33
N GLY A 291 17.43 -7.82 9.93
CA GLY A 291 17.79 -7.45 8.57
C GLY A 291 19.06 -8.13 8.04
N SER A 292 20.07 -8.34 8.90
CA SER A 292 21.29 -9.05 8.52
C SER A 292 21.06 -10.55 8.36
N ASP A 293 20.20 -11.15 9.18
CA ASP A 293 19.80 -12.55 9.02
C ASP A 293 19.03 -12.76 7.71
N LEU A 294 18.15 -11.82 7.33
CA LEU A 294 17.42 -11.85 6.07
C LEU A 294 18.35 -11.66 4.86
N GLN A 295 19.37 -10.81 4.97
CA GLN A 295 20.42 -10.70 3.95
C GLN A 295 21.18 -12.02 3.81
N ALA A 296 21.64 -12.62 4.91
CA ALA A 296 22.30 -13.92 4.86
C ALA A 296 21.38 -15.02 4.28
N LEU A 297 20.08 -14.95 4.55
CA LEU A 297 19.09 -15.85 3.97
C LEU A 297 18.99 -15.67 2.45
N LEU A 298 18.96 -14.42 1.97
CA LEU A 298 19.03 -14.08 0.56
C LEU A 298 20.28 -14.70 -0.07
N GLU A 299 21.45 -14.39 0.45
CA GLU A 299 22.72 -14.86 -0.11
C GLU A 299 22.84 -16.38 -0.13
N THR A 300 22.40 -17.05 0.94
CA THR A 300 22.47 -18.51 1.01
C THR A 300 21.45 -19.22 0.12
N THR A 301 20.33 -18.57 -0.22
CA THR A 301 19.29 -19.18 -1.08
C THR A 301 19.48 -18.88 -2.55
N THR A 302 20.11 -17.75 -2.89
CA THR A 302 20.40 -17.35 -4.27
C THR A 302 21.81 -17.77 -4.70
N GLY A 303 22.76 -17.86 -3.76
CA GLY A 303 24.19 -17.99 -4.07
C GLY A 303 24.85 -16.68 -4.50
N HIS A 304 24.18 -15.53 -4.30
CA HIS A 304 24.61 -14.21 -4.75
C HIS A 304 24.58 -13.19 -3.61
N ASP A 305 25.53 -12.27 -3.58
CA ASP A 305 25.53 -11.17 -2.61
C ASP A 305 24.43 -10.13 -2.90
N VAL A 306 24.19 -9.26 -1.93
CA VAL A 306 23.15 -8.22 -2.01
C VAL A 306 23.38 -7.20 -3.13
N GLU A 307 24.64 -6.90 -3.47
CA GLU A 307 24.98 -5.97 -4.56
C GLU A 307 24.58 -6.54 -5.91
N TRP A 308 24.88 -7.82 -6.13
CA TRP A 308 24.48 -8.53 -7.34
C TRP A 308 22.95 -8.56 -7.51
N VAL A 309 22.21 -8.82 -6.43
CA VAL A 309 20.73 -8.82 -6.49
C VAL A 309 20.19 -7.42 -6.76
N MET A 310 20.78 -6.36 -6.18
CA MET A 310 20.41 -4.97 -6.52
C MET A 310 20.68 -4.65 -7.99
N ASP A 311 21.80 -5.11 -8.55
CA ASP A 311 22.11 -4.88 -9.96
C ASP A 311 21.12 -5.59 -10.89
N GLN A 312 20.70 -6.82 -10.56
CA GLN A 312 19.63 -7.49 -11.30
C GLN A 312 18.27 -6.80 -11.11
N GLY A 313 17.96 -6.35 -9.89
CA GLY A 313 16.76 -5.55 -9.60
C GLY A 313 16.71 -4.29 -10.46
N HIS A 314 17.84 -3.61 -10.66
CA HIS A 314 17.94 -2.47 -11.56
C HIS A 314 17.64 -2.86 -13.02
N LEU A 315 18.20 -3.98 -13.50
CA LEU A 315 17.92 -4.50 -14.85
C LEU A 315 16.45 -4.86 -15.05
N ILE A 316 15.80 -5.47 -14.05
CA ILE A 316 14.36 -5.74 -14.04
C ILE A 316 13.60 -4.42 -14.15
N GLY A 317 13.89 -3.45 -13.28
CA GLY A 317 13.21 -2.16 -13.26
C GLY A 317 13.27 -1.44 -14.61
N ARG A 318 14.42 -1.51 -15.30
CA ARG A 318 14.54 -1.02 -16.68
C ARG A 318 13.69 -1.82 -17.66
N GLY A 319 13.74 -3.15 -17.60
CA GLY A 319 12.98 -4.03 -18.49
C GLY A 319 11.47 -3.81 -18.42
N LEU A 320 10.93 -3.61 -17.20
CA LEU A 320 9.50 -3.35 -16.97
C LEU A 320 8.98 -2.08 -17.68
N MET A 321 9.87 -1.11 -17.97
CA MET A 321 9.51 0.14 -18.63
C MET A 321 9.85 0.15 -20.13
N VAL A 322 10.57 -0.84 -20.66
CA VAL A 322 10.93 -0.90 -22.10
C VAL A 322 9.73 -1.32 -22.97
N ASP A 323 8.78 -2.08 -22.42
CA ASP A 323 7.52 -2.41 -23.12
C ASP A 323 6.57 -1.20 -23.31
N ASP A 324 6.92 -0.02 -22.77
CA ASP A 324 6.16 1.22 -22.93
C ASP A 324 6.41 1.92 -24.30
N ASN A 325 7.51 1.58 -24.99
CA ASN A 325 7.89 2.24 -26.26
C ASN A 325 7.24 1.63 -27.52
N LEU A 326 6.41 0.59 -27.40
CA LEU A 326 5.68 -0.01 -28.53
C LEU A 326 4.17 0.31 -28.54
N ALA A 327 3.66 1.07 -27.56
CA ALA A 327 2.23 1.42 -27.47
C ALA A 327 1.93 2.90 -27.74
N THR A 328 2.92 3.72 -28.10
CA THR A 328 2.72 5.15 -28.44
C THR A 328 2.48 5.40 -29.94
N TYR A 329 1.93 4.42 -30.65
CA TYR A 329 1.40 4.63 -32.00
C TYR A 329 -0.03 4.10 -32.09
N GLN A 330 -0.96 5.03 -32.30
CA GLN A 330 -2.40 4.88 -32.59
C GLN A 330 -3.36 4.90 -31.41
N ALA A 331 -3.51 6.11 -30.84
CA ALA A 331 -4.83 6.65 -30.52
C ALA A 331 -4.80 8.16 -30.83
N GLU A 332 -4.91 8.48 -32.13
CA GLU A 332 -5.63 9.67 -32.60
C GLU A 332 -7.12 9.33 -32.67
#